data_AF-A0A1D2V8U0-F1
#
_entry.id   AF-A0A1D2V8U0-F1
#
_cell.length_a   1.000
_cell.length_b   1.000
_cell.length_c   1.000
_cell.angle_alpha   90.00
_cell.angle_beta   90.00
_cell.angle_gamma   90.00
#
_symmetry.space_group_name_H-M   'P 1'
#
loop_
_entity.id
_entity.type
_entity.pdbx_description
1 polymer ?
#
loop_
_entity_poly.entity_id
_entity_poly.type
_entity_poly.pdbx_seq_one_letter_code
_entity_poly.pdbx_strand_id
1 'polypeptide(L)'
;MDQINQEFDLNSFVSPENSSIINTISKSLIIDKRFNKNEFTKIEDTLILDQIRRNPLKRGSHKFFDQLAINYLPRHTGNSIRYRFRNLLVNDLEYLYKVDSMGNLVKDSNGNFIKVGIDEIPLNKRVKFSSIDDYQLCLGVLSHLNKKNSPHKNTNLNNKLPSVPLSYFAEFEKKFSNHSKFAWKDRYRKFVCSYGLMNYIDYYNNEIKNNRTPDPI
;
A
#
# COMPACT_ATOMS: atom_id res chain seq x y z
N MET A 1 -29.30 26.05 -19.65
CA MET A 1 -28.96 25.09 -18.57
C MET A 1 -28.46 23.89 -19.33
N ASP A 2 -27.22 24.00 -19.80
CA ASP A 2 -26.75 23.24 -20.96
C ASP A 2 -25.91 22.07 -20.44
N GLN A 3 -26.44 20.87 -20.62
CA GLN A 3 -25.71 19.64 -20.36
C GLN A 3 -24.84 19.33 -21.57
N ILE A 4 -23.53 19.45 -21.40
CA ILE A 4 -22.53 18.97 -22.34
C ILE A 4 -22.49 17.44 -22.22
N ASN A 5 -23.06 16.75 -23.21
CA ASN A 5 -22.76 15.35 -23.49
C ASN A 5 -21.34 15.28 -24.06
N GLN A 6 -20.35 15.02 -23.20
CA GLN A 6 -19.06 14.54 -23.67
C GLN A 6 -19.17 13.03 -23.89
N GLU A 7 -19.28 12.61 -25.15
CA GLU A 7 -19.01 11.24 -25.55
C GLU A 7 -17.60 10.86 -25.09
N PHE A 8 -17.53 9.84 -24.24
CA PHE A 8 -16.29 9.34 -23.66
C PHE A 8 -15.64 8.39 -24.67
N ASP A 9 -14.64 8.88 -25.41
CA ASP A 9 -13.94 8.08 -26.42
C ASP A 9 -13.01 7.05 -25.77
N LEU A 10 -13.55 5.83 -25.59
CA LEU A 10 -12.85 4.63 -25.11
C LEU A 10 -11.62 4.27 -25.94
N ASN A 11 -11.47 4.78 -27.17
CA ASN A 11 -10.33 4.47 -28.04
C ASN A 11 -9.06 5.23 -27.66
N SER A 12 -9.16 6.29 -26.86
CA SER A 12 -8.03 7.17 -26.53
C SER A 12 -7.02 6.58 -25.52
N PHE A 13 -7.33 5.45 -24.87
CA PHE A 13 -6.51 4.84 -23.81
C PHE A 13 -5.98 3.44 -24.14
N VAL A 14 -6.15 3.00 -25.40
CA VAL A 14 -5.99 1.59 -25.77
C VAL A 14 -5.01 1.51 -26.95
N SER A 15 -3.95 0.72 -26.79
CA SER A 15 -3.05 0.40 -27.90
C SER A 15 -3.86 -0.20 -29.07
N PRO A 16 -3.53 0.10 -30.33
CA PRO A 16 -4.33 -0.28 -31.52
C PRO A 16 -4.75 -1.76 -31.55
N GLU A 17 -3.92 -2.64 -30.99
CA GLU A 17 -4.12 -4.09 -30.90
C GLU A 17 -5.34 -4.54 -30.06
N ASN A 18 -5.86 -3.70 -29.17
CA ASN A 18 -6.95 -4.05 -28.24
C ASN A 18 -8.32 -3.43 -28.60
N SER A 19 -8.39 -2.66 -29.69
CA SER A 19 -9.65 -2.09 -30.22
C SER A 19 -10.65 -3.18 -30.66
N SER A 20 -10.13 -4.31 -31.14
CA SER A 20 -10.90 -5.50 -31.52
C SER A 20 -11.52 -6.21 -30.30
N ILE A 21 -10.85 -6.18 -29.16
CA ILE A 21 -11.28 -6.82 -27.91
C ILE A 21 -12.47 -6.07 -27.30
N ILE A 22 -12.44 -4.74 -27.30
CA ILE A 22 -13.53 -3.91 -26.78
C ILE A 22 -14.80 -4.05 -27.63
N ASN A 23 -14.67 -4.06 -28.96
CA ASN A 23 -15.79 -4.30 -29.85
C ASN A 23 -16.39 -5.72 -29.70
N THR A 24 -15.54 -6.70 -29.34
CA THR A 24 -15.98 -8.07 -29.02
C THR A 24 -16.70 -8.11 -27.66
N ILE A 25 -16.22 -7.36 -26.66
CA ILE A 25 -16.85 -7.23 -25.33
C ILE A 25 -18.25 -6.63 -25.45
N SER A 26 -18.40 -5.52 -26.19
CA SER A 26 -19.69 -4.86 -26.42
C SER A 26 -20.72 -5.76 -27.14
N LYS A 27 -20.26 -6.63 -28.05
CA LYS A 27 -21.12 -7.64 -28.71
C LYS A 27 -21.45 -8.84 -27.83
N SER A 28 -20.51 -9.29 -26.99
CA SER A 28 -20.71 -10.43 -26.08
C SER A 28 -21.64 -10.13 -24.89
N LEU A 29 -21.79 -8.86 -24.51
CA LEU A 29 -22.72 -8.43 -23.46
C LEU A 29 -24.20 -8.60 -23.85
N ILE A 30 -24.51 -8.87 -25.14
CA ILE A 30 -25.88 -9.03 -25.65
C ILE A 30 -26.36 -10.50 -25.59
N ILE A 31 -25.48 -11.50 -25.40
CA ILE A 31 -25.87 -12.93 -25.48
C ILE A 31 -25.21 -13.73 -24.36
N ASP A 32 -25.91 -13.90 -23.22
CA ASP A 32 -26.34 -15.22 -22.74
C ASP A 32 -27.08 -15.13 -21.40
N LYS A 33 -28.37 -15.47 -21.39
CA LYS A 33 -29.21 -15.57 -20.18
C LYS A 33 -28.89 -16.78 -19.28
N ARG A 34 -27.73 -17.43 -19.48
CA ARG A 34 -27.32 -18.66 -18.78
C ARG A 34 -26.07 -18.53 -17.92
N PHE A 35 -25.41 -17.36 -17.91
CA PHE A 35 -24.28 -17.16 -17.01
C PHE A 35 -24.78 -16.87 -15.60
N ASN A 36 -24.30 -17.68 -14.66
CA ASN A 36 -24.46 -17.43 -13.24
C ASN A 36 -23.98 -16.00 -12.96
N LYS A 37 -24.79 -15.19 -12.28
CA LYS A 37 -24.63 -13.73 -12.27
C LYS A 37 -23.24 -13.28 -11.75
N ASN A 38 -22.52 -14.16 -11.06
CA ASN A 38 -21.30 -13.87 -10.30
C ASN A 38 -20.05 -14.68 -10.74
N GLU A 39 -20.10 -15.47 -11.82
CA GLU A 39 -18.91 -16.19 -12.29
C GLU A 39 -17.97 -15.29 -13.11
N PHE A 40 -16.66 -15.48 -12.93
CA PHE A 40 -15.63 -14.78 -13.69
C PHE A 40 -15.38 -15.49 -15.02
N THR A 41 -15.46 -14.74 -16.10
CA THR A 41 -15.10 -15.22 -17.44
C THR A 41 -13.60 -15.09 -17.70
N LYS A 42 -13.08 -15.85 -18.66
CA LYS A 42 -11.67 -15.73 -19.09
C LYS A 42 -11.30 -14.32 -19.58
N ILE A 43 -12.26 -13.60 -20.15
CA ILE A 43 -12.08 -12.23 -20.62
C ILE A 43 -11.90 -11.30 -19.41
N GLU A 44 -12.75 -11.45 -18.40
CA GLU A 44 -12.64 -10.68 -17.15
C GLU A 44 -11.32 -10.98 -16.43
N ASP A 45 -10.90 -12.25 -16.37
CA ASP A 45 -9.61 -12.64 -15.79
C ASP A 45 -8.44 -11.97 -16.53
N THR A 46 -8.47 -11.98 -17.87
CA THR A 46 -7.46 -11.32 -18.71
C THR A 46 -7.41 -9.82 -18.45
N LEU A 47 -8.57 -9.18 -18.31
CA LEU A 47 -8.67 -7.76 -17.99
C LEU A 47 -8.09 -7.46 -16.60
N ILE A 48 -8.41 -8.28 -15.59
CA ILE A 48 -7.85 -8.13 -14.24
C ILE A 48 -6.32 -8.19 -14.28
N LEU A 49 -5.76 -9.19 -14.98
CA LEU A 49 -4.32 -9.36 -15.14
C LEU A 49 -3.67 -8.16 -15.85
N ASP A 50 -4.23 -7.67 -16.96
CA ASP A 50 -3.70 -6.51 -17.67
C ASP A 50 -3.73 -5.23 -16.82
N GLN A 51 -4.83 -5.00 -16.10
CA GLN A 51 -4.95 -3.85 -15.20
C GLN A 51 -3.92 -3.91 -14.06
N ILE A 52 -3.63 -5.10 -13.53
CA ILE A 52 -2.60 -5.31 -12.51
C ILE A 52 -1.20 -5.12 -13.10
N ARG A 53 -0.92 -5.65 -14.29
CA ARG A 53 0.35 -5.46 -15.01
C ARG A 53 0.66 -3.98 -15.20
N ARG A 54 -0.35 -3.16 -15.51
CA ARG A 54 -0.23 -1.71 -15.71
C ARG A 54 -0.19 -0.90 -14.41
N ASN A 55 -0.66 -1.47 -13.30
CA ASN A 55 -0.69 -0.82 -12.00
C ASN A 55 0.05 -1.67 -10.94
N PRO A 56 1.33 -2.00 -11.16
CA PRO A 56 2.03 -3.01 -10.36
C PRO A 56 2.12 -2.64 -8.88
N LEU A 57 2.24 -1.35 -8.55
CA LEU A 57 2.32 -0.86 -7.17
C LEU A 57 0.98 -0.95 -6.41
N LYS A 58 -0.14 -1.06 -7.13
CA LYS A 58 -1.50 -1.10 -6.57
C LYS A 58 -2.06 -2.51 -6.45
N ARG A 59 -1.35 -3.55 -6.91
CA ARG A 59 -1.85 -4.93 -6.97
C ARG A 59 -2.21 -5.58 -5.61
N GLY A 60 -1.84 -4.94 -4.50
CA GLY A 60 -2.24 -5.32 -3.14
C GLY A 60 -3.34 -4.44 -2.52
N SER A 61 -3.68 -3.33 -3.17
CA SER A 61 -4.60 -2.29 -2.66
C SER A 61 -6.05 -2.73 -2.79
N HIS A 62 -6.82 -2.58 -1.71
CA HIS A 62 -8.27 -2.82 -1.72
C HIS A 62 -9.00 -1.82 -2.65
N LYS A 63 -8.70 -0.52 -2.50
CA LYS A 63 -9.27 0.58 -3.31
C LYS A 63 -9.06 0.39 -4.81
N PHE A 64 -7.95 -0.23 -5.21
CA PHE A 64 -7.70 -0.50 -6.63
C PHE A 64 -8.70 -1.50 -7.21
N PHE A 65 -8.99 -2.59 -6.48
CA PHE A 65 -9.99 -3.56 -6.92
C PHE A 65 -11.42 -3.00 -6.88
N ASP A 66 -11.73 -2.12 -5.92
CA ASP A 66 -13.00 -1.39 -5.93
C ASP A 66 -13.15 -0.52 -7.19
N GLN A 67 -12.07 0.16 -7.60
CA GLN A 67 -12.07 0.92 -8.85
C GLN A 67 -12.23 0.04 -10.09
N LEU A 68 -11.63 -1.16 -10.09
CA LEU A 68 -11.84 -2.12 -11.19
C LEU A 68 -13.29 -2.57 -11.31
N ALA A 69 -13.95 -2.84 -10.18
CA ALA A 69 -15.37 -3.16 -10.15
C ALA A 69 -16.22 -2.04 -10.78
N ILE A 70 -15.99 -0.80 -10.34
CA ILE A 70 -16.76 0.35 -10.82
C ILE A 70 -16.53 0.61 -12.31
N ASN A 71 -15.27 0.54 -12.77
CA ASN A 71 -14.89 1.03 -14.09
C ASN A 71 -14.99 -0.03 -15.19
N TYR A 72 -14.80 -1.30 -14.86
CA TYR A 72 -14.62 -2.37 -15.86
C TYR A 72 -15.45 -3.62 -15.60
N LEU A 73 -15.73 -3.94 -14.33
CA LEU A 73 -16.33 -5.21 -13.92
C LEU A 73 -17.56 -5.00 -13.02
N PRO A 74 -18.62 -4.31 -13.49
CA PRO A 74 -19.74 -3.85 -12.65
C PRO A 74 -20.58 -5.00 -12.08
N ARG A 75 -20.42 -6.22 -12.59
CA ARG A 75 -21.07 -7.43 -12.07
C ARG A 75 -20.39 -7.97 -10.81
N HIS A 76 -19.17 -7.53 -10.54
CA HIS A 76 -18.33 -8.02 -9.46
C HIS A 76 -18.08 -6.92 -8.43
N THR A 77 -17.79 -7.32 -7.19
CA THR A 77 -17.33 -6.39 -6.15
C THR A 77 -15.81 -6.37 -6.10
N GLY A 78 -15.22 -5.27 -5.61
CA GLY A 78 -13.76 -5.20 -5.43
C GLY A 78 -13.21 -6.34 -4.57
N ASN A 79 -13.95 -6.78 -3.55
CA ASN A 79 -13.61 -7.96 -2.75
C ASN A 79 -13.57 -9.25 -3.58
N SER A 80 -14.57 -9.51 -4.41
CA SER A 80 -14.61 -10.71 -5.27
C SER A 80 -13.48 -10.71 -6.30
N ILE A 81 -13.19 -9.57 -6.94
CA ILE A 81 -12.09 -9.42 -7.91
C ILE A 81 -10.74 -9.63 -7.22
N ARG A 82 -10.56 -9.02 -6.04
CA ARG A 82 -9.34 -9.18 -5.25
C ARG A 82 -9.13 -10.63 -4.83
N TYR A 83 -10.19 -11.32 -4.41
CA TYR A 83 -10.14 -12.74 -4.07
C TYR A 83 -9.77 -13.58 -5.30
N ARG A 84 -10.43 -13.35 -6.44
CA ARG A 84 -10.16 -14.01 -7.72
C ARG A 84 -8.70 -13.87 -8.11
N PHE A 85 -8.17 -12.65 -8.09
CA PHE A 85 -6.76 -12.39 -8.40
C PHE A 85 -5.82 -13.15 -7.45
N ARG A 86 -5.98 -12.95 -6.13
CA ARG A 86 -5.01 -13.47 -5.15
C ARG A 86 -4.94 -14.99 -5.09
N ASN A 87 -6.05 -15.68 -5.33
CA ASN A 87 -6.13 -17.13 -5.14
C ASN A 87 -6.03 -17.91 -6.44
N LEU A 88 -6.42 -17.32 -7.58
CA LEU A 88 -6.52 -18.04 -8.85
C LEU A 88 -5.62 -17.46 -9.93
N LEU A 89 -5.56 -16.14 -10.09
CA LEU A 89 -4.85 -15.51 -11.21
C LEU A 89 -3.41 -15.09 -10.90
N VAL A 90 -2.99 -15.09 -9.63
CA VAL A 90 -1.66 -14.59 -9.25
C VAL A 90 -0.53 -15.36 -9.94
N ASN A 91 -0.73 -16.66 -10.18
CA ASN A 91 0.23 -17.52 -10.85
C ASN A 91 0.31 -17.23 -12.37
N ASP A 92 -0.78 -16.71 -12.95
CA ASP A 92 -0.89 -16.37 -14.38
C ASP A 92 -0.38 -14.95 -14.69
N LEU A 93 0.17 -14.25 -13.69
CA LEU A 93 0.60 -12.87 -13.86
C LEU A 93 1.80 -12.75 -14.81
N GLU A 94 2.75 -13.69 -14.70
CA GLU A 94 3.99 -13.86 -15.48
C GLU A 94 4.97 -12.68 -15.44
N TYR A 95 4.50 -11.46 -15.69
CA TYR A 95 5.26 -10.23 -15.76
C TYR A 95 4.46 -9.04 -15.23
N LEU A 96 5.13 -7.91 -15.04
CA LEU A 96 4.55 -6.60 -14.78
C LEU A 96 5.09 -5.59 -15.79
N TYR A 97 4.41 -4.46 -15.99
CA TYR A 97 5.00 -3.36 -16.74
C TYR A 97 5.86 -2.49 -15.82
N LYS A 98 7.05 -2.12 -16.31
CA LYS A 98 7.99 -1.25 -15.59
C LYS A 98 7.33 0.10 -15.33
N VAL A 99 7.53 0.61 -14.11
CA VAL A 99 7.10 1.95 -13.72
C VAL A 99 8.28 2.79 -13.25
N ASP A 100 8.19 4.10 -13.43
CA ASP A 100 9.14 5.06 -12.89
C ASP A 100 8.91 5.31 -11.38
N SER A 101 9.72 6.21 -10.78
CA SER A 101 9.59 6.59 -9.37
C SER A 101 8.26 7.27 -9.01
N MET A 102 7.54 7.79 -10.00
CA MET A 102 6.21 8.40 -9.84
C MET A 102 5.07 7.40 -10.05
N GLY A 103 5.37 6.19 -10.52
CA GLY A 103 4.40 5.14 -10.81
C GLY A 103 3.84 5.18 -12.24
N ASN A 104 4.43 5.94 -13.15
CA ASN A 104 4.03 5.97 -14.56
C ASN A 104 4.67 4.83 -15.34
N LEU A 105 3.97 4.29 -16.33
CA LEU A 105 4.48 3.23 -17.18
C LEU A 105 5.65 3.70 -18.05
N VAL A 106 6.73 2.93 -18.07
CA VAL A 106 7.93 3.21 -18.86
C VAL A 106 7.87 2.47 -20.20
N LYS A 107 8.23 3.18 -21.27
CA LYS A 107 8.32 2.65 -22.62
C LYS A 107 9.77 2.51 -23.08
N ASP A 108 10.02 1.57 -23.97
CA ASP A 108 11.29 1.41 -24.67
C ASP A 108 11.44 2.43 -25.81
N SER A 109 12.56 2.38 -26.55
CA SER A 109 12.84 3.23 -27.71
C SER A 109 11.82 3.10 -28.84
N ASN A 110 11.09 1.98 -28.90
CA ASN A 110 10.09 1.68 -29.91
C ASN A 110 8.68 2.08 -29.46
N GLY A 111 8.52 2.64 -28.26
CA GLY A 111 7.24 3.06 -27.71
C GLY A 111 6.44 1.94 -27.04
N ASN A 112 7.01 0.74 -26.87
CA ASN A 112 6.37 -0.39 -26.23
C ASN A 112 6.61 -0.39 -24.72
N PHE A 113 5.62 -0.84 -23.94
CA PHE A 113 5.80 -0.95 -22.49
C PHE A 113 6.79 -2.06 -22.13
N ILE A 114 7.73 -1.73 -21.24
CA ILE A 114 8.78 -2.67 -20.83
C ILE A 114 8.19 -3.68 -19.84
N LYS A 115 8.29 -4.97 -20.15
CA LYS A 115 7.92 -6.07 -19.25
C LYS A 115 9.08 -6.39 -18.30
N VAL A 116 8.79 -6.59 -17.03
CA VAL A 116 9.73 -6.94 -15.97
C VAL A 116 9.22 -8.10 -15.15
N GLY A 117 10.12 -8.82 -14.47
CA GLY A 117 9.77 -9.90 -13.56
C GLY A 117 8.94 -9.40 -12.37
N ILE A 118 8.12 -10.28 -11.79
CA ILE A 118 7.28 -9.95 -10.63
C ILE A 118 8.14 -9.51 -9.42
N ASP A 119 9.34 -10.08 -9.28
CA ASP A 119 10.28 -9.82 -8.20
C ASP A 119 10.98 -8.45 -8.32
N GLU A 120 11.04 -7.87 -9.52
CA GLU A 120 11.65 -6.55 -9.74
C GLU A 120 10.81 -5.41 -9.15
N ILE A 121 9.50 -5.60 -9.04
CA ILE A 121 8.58 -4.63 -8.42
C ILE A 121 7.97 -5.28 -7.19
N PRO A 122 8.70 -5.40 -6.07
CA PRO A 122 8.18 -6.03 -4.87
C PRO A 122 6.92 -5.29 -4.41
N LEU A 123 5.90 -6.04 -4.00
CA LEU A 123 4.75 -5.44 -3.34
C LEU A 123 5.27 -4.78 -2.07
N ASN A 124 5.00 -3.48 -1.87
CA ASN A 124 5.40 -2.76 -0.66
C ASN A 124 5.00 -3.56 0.58
N LYS A 125 5.95 -4.34 1.11
CA LYS A 125 5.84 -4.98 2.40
C LYS A 125 5.87 -3.81 3.36
N ARG A 126 4.74 -3.53 4.02
CA ARG A 126 4.75 -2.63 5.17
C ARG A 126 5.81 -3.22 6.11
N VAL A 127 6.93 -2.52 6.22
CA VAL A 127 8.03 -2.95 7.10
C VAL A 127 7.41 -3.01 8.49
N LYS A 128 7.50 -4.16 9.14
CA LYS A 128 7.01 -4.31 10.52
C LYS A 128 7.98 -3.58 11.44
N PHE A 129 7.46 -2.94 12.48
CA PHE A 129 8.32 -2.41 13.54
C PHE A 129 8.94 -3.58 14.30
N SER A 130 10.26 -3.53 14.45
CA SER A 130 11.03 -4.44 15.30
C SER A 130 11.09 -3.93 16.73
N SER A 131 11.49 -4.79 17.68
CA SER A 131 11.69 -4.35 19.06
C SER A 131 12.77 -3.28 19.20
N ILE A 132 13.79 -3.34 18.32
CA ILE A 132 14.86 -2.33 18.20
C ILE A 132 14.29 -0.98 17.73
N ASP A 133 13.39 -1.00 16.75
CA ASP A 133 12.73 0.22 16.24
C ASP A 133 11.97 0.93 17.37
N ASP A 134 11.18 0.17 18.13
CA ASP A 134 10.42 0.71 19.25
C ASP A 134 11.33 1.23 20.36
N TYR A 135 12.42 0.53 20.65
CA TYR A 135 13.38 0.94 21.67
C TYR A 135 14.07 2.25 21.28
N GLN A 136 14.52 2.36 20.03
CA GLN A 136 15.12 3.57 19.48
C GLN A 136 14.15 4.74 19.47
N LEU A 137 12.88 4.48 19.12
CA LEU A 137 11.82 5.49 19.16
C LEU A 137 11.60 5.99 20.58
N CYS A 138 11.48 5.10 21.57
CA CYS A 138 11.32 5.47 22.98
C CYS A 138 12.50 6.30 23.49
N LEU A 139 13.74 5.86 23.26
CA LEU A 139 14.94 6.61 23.65
C LEU A 139 15.04 7.97 22.95
N GLY A 140 14.74 8.01 21.65
CA GLY A 140 14.77 9.23 20.87
C GLY A 140 13.77 10.26 21.38
N VAL A 141 12.54 9.83 21.66
CA VAL A 141 11.50 10.72 22.18
C VAL A 141 11.86 11.16 23.60
N LEU A 142 12.36 10.27 24.46
CA LEU A 142 12.85 10.63 25.80
C LEU A 142 13.88 11.75 25.74
N SER A 143 14.88 11.60 24.88
CA SER A 143 15.93 12.60 24.68
C SER A 143 15.35 13.93 24.19
N HIS A 144 14.41 13.91 23.24
CA HIS A 144 13.75 15.11 22.74
C HIS A 144 12.96 15.83 23.84
N LEU A 145 12.21 15.10 24.66
CA LEU A 145 11.42 15.65 25.75
C LEU A 145 12.30 16.23 26.85
N ASN A 146 13.38 15.55 27.21
CA ASN A 146 14.35 16.03 28.21
C ASN A 146 15.07 17.29 27.76
N LYS A 147 15.39 17.43 26.46
CA LYS A 147 15.97 18.68 25.91
C LYS A 147 14.99 19.86 25.96
N LYS A 148 13.69 19.60 25.86
CA LYS A 148 12.65 20.63 25.84
C LYS A 148 12.21 21.07 27.24
N ASN A 149 12.33 20.19 28.22
CA ASN A 149 12.00 20.49 29.61
C ASN A 149 13.25 21.06 30.33
N SER A 150 13.16 22.33 30.76
CA SER A 150 14.09 22.88 31.76
C SER A 150 14.10 21.97 33.02
N PRO A 151 15.21 21.85 33.76
CA PRO A 151 15.45 20.86 34.83
C PRO A 151 14.46 20.86 36.01
N HIS A 152 13.42 21.70 36.01
CA HIS A 152 12.43 21.82 37.07
C HIS A 152 11.03 21.25 36.75
N LYS A 153 10.76 20.71 35.56
CA LYS A 153 9.48 20.03 35.27
C LYS A 153 9.64 18.52 35.26
N ASN A 154 9.48 17.91 36.43
CA ASN A 154 9.22 16.47 36.59
C ASN A 154 7.88 16.12 35.94
N THR A 155 7.90 15.91 34.63
CA THR A 155 6.74 15.39 33.92
C THR A 155 6.71 13.88 34.14
N ASN A 156 5.72 13.44 34.90
CA ASN A 156 5.47 12.03 35.15
C ASN A 156 5.05 11.37 33.82
N LEU A 157 6.04 10.86 33.07
CA LEU A 157 5.92 10.34 31.69
C LEU A 157 5.02 9.09 31.57
N ASN A 158 4.54 8.57 32.70
CA ASN A 158 3.78 7.32 32.76
C ASN A 158 2.26 7.51 32.61
N ASN A 159 1.72 8.70 32.88
CA ASN A 159 0.25 8.87 32.91
C ASN A 159 -0.33 9.53 31.65
N LYS A 160 0.46 10.30 30.90
CA LYS A 160 0.09 10.82 29.57
C LYS A 160 1.32 11.35 28.84
N LEU A 161 1.74 10.65 27.79
CA LEU A 161 2.87 11.09 26.98
C LEU A 161 2.54 12.39 26.24
N PRO A 162 3.47 13.37 26.19
CA PRO A 162 3.26 14.63 25.51
C PRO A 162 3.23 14.47 23.99
N SER A 163 2.55 15.41 23.33
CA SER A 163 2.56 15.49 21.86
C SER A 163 3.93 15.92 21.35
N VAL A 164 4.46 15.17 20.38
CA VAL A 164 5.75 15.42 19.73
C VAL A 164 5.50 15.98 18.32
N PRO A 165 6.15 17.08 17.93
CA PRO A 165 5.89 17.72 16.63
C PRO A 165 6.35 16.85 15.46
N LEU A 166 5.73 17.04 14.28
CA LEU A 166 6.11 16.30 13.08
C LEU A 166 7.55 16.57 12.61
N SER A 167 8.10 17.76 12.93
CA SER A 167 9.49 18.12 12.63
C SER A 167 10.49 17.16 13.29
N TYR A 168 10.24 16.77 14.53
CA TYR A 168 11.07 15.76 15.21
C TYR A 168 11.08 14.44 14.44
N PHE A 169 9.92 13.94 14.01
CA PHE A 169 9.84 12.68 13.26
C PHE A 169 10.49 12.79 11.87
N ALA A 170 10.51 13.98 11.27
CA ALA A 170 11.24 14.22 10.02
C ALA A 170 12.76 14.15 10.23
N GLU A 171 13.28 14.60 11.37
CA GLU A 171 14.69 14.42 11.74
C GLU A 171 14.98 12.96 12.11
N PHE A 172 14.05 12.30 12.81
CA PHE A 172 14.18 10.91 13.21
C PHE A 172 14.24 9.96 12.01
N GLU A 173 13.42 10.18 10.98
CA GLU A 173 13.44 9.43 9.71
C GLU A 173 14.79 9.53 8.99
N LYS A 174 15.47 10.67 9.07
CA LYS A 174 16.82 10.81 8.47
C LYS A 174 17.84 9.91 9.16
N LYS A 175 17.67 9.64 10.46
CA LYS A 175 18.53 8.74 11.23
C LYS A 175 18.12 7.28 11.11
N PHE A 176 16.81 7.02 11.02
CA PHE A 176 16.20 5.69 10.95
C PHE A 176 15.24 5.64 9.75
N SER A 177 15.78 5.35 8.57
CA SER A 177 15.10 5.46 7.27
C SER A 177 14.27 4.24 6.87
N ASN A 178 14.20 3.23 7.75
CA ASN A 178 13.41 2.02 7.53
C ASN A 178 11.89 2.25 7.64
N HIS A 179 11.47 3.34 8.29
CA HIS A 179 10.07 3.77 8.36
C HIS A 179 9.96 5.27 8.07
N SER A 180 8.83 5.70 7.48
CA SER A 180 8.61 7.11 7.21
C SER A 180 8.29 7.92 8.47
N LYS A 181 8.49 9.24 8.46
CA LYS A 181 8.10 10.12 9.59
C LYS A 181 6.65 9.94 10.04
N PHE A 182 5.75 9.65 9.10
CA PHE A 182 4.34 9.40 9.41
C PHE A 182 4.14 8.05 10.08
N ALA A 183 4.86 7.01 9.63
CA ALA A 183 4.84 5.70 10.27
C ALA A 183 5.41 5.78 11.71
N TRP A 184 6.55 6.45 11.90
CA TRP A 184 7.13 6.70 13.23
C TRP A 184 6.19 7.45 14.16
N LYS A 185 5.56 8.53 13.67
CA LYS A 185 4.59 9.31 14.45
C LYS A 185 3.37 8.49 14.85
N ASP A 186 2.83 7.68 13.92
CA ASP A 186 1.68 6.83 14.20
C ASP A 186 2.04 5.71 15.18
N ARG A 187 3.23 5.12 15.06
CA ARG A 187 3.77 4.13 15.99
C ARG A 187 3.88 4.71 17.40
N TYR A 188 4.45 5.91 17.54
CA TYR A 188 4.50 6.62 18.81
C TYR A 188 3.10 6.82 19.41
N ARG A 189 2.19 7.40 18.63
CA ARG A 189 0.86 7.79 19.12
C ARG A 189 -0.03 6.61 19.51
N LYS A 190 0.00 5.52 18.74
CA LYS A 190 -0.91 4.38 18.93
C LYS A 190 -0.35 3.28 19.83
N PHE A 191 0.96 3.12 19.88
CA PHE A 191 1.60 1.97 20.55
C PHE A 191 2.43 2.45 21.74
N VAL A 192 3.42 3.32 21.51
CA VAL A 192 4.29 3.81 22.61
C VAL A 192 3.50 4.59 23.66
N CYS A 193 2.59 5.47 23.24
CA CYS A 193 1.74 6.22 24.18
C CYS A 193 0.82 5.32 25.00
N SER A 194 0.41 4.17 24.46
CA SER A 194 -0.46 3.20 25.14
C SER A 194 0.32 2.28 26.07
N TYR A 195 1.51 1.85 25.66
CA TYR A 195 2.38 0.98 26.46
C TYR A 195 3.08 1.74 27.60
N GLY A 196 3.45 3.00 27.33
CA GLY A 196 4.28 3.82 28.21
C GLY A 196 5.74 3.80 27.78
N LEU A 197 6.33 4.99 27.62
CA LEU A 197 7.68 5.14 27.07
C LEU A 197 8.75 4.52 27.98
N MET A 198 8.70 4.82 29.29
CA MET A 198 9.64 4.25 30.25
C MET A 198 9.41 2.75 30.43
N ASN A 199 8.13 2.33 30.49
CA ASN A 199 7.76 0.92 30.62
C ASN A 199 8.43 0.07 29.54
N TYR A 200 8.41 0.50 28.27
CA TYR A 200 9.01 -0.28 27.19
C TYR A 200 10.54 -0.27 27.22
N ILE A 201 11.15 0.87 27.60
CA ILE A 201 12.61 0.96 27.79
C ILE A 201 13.05 -0.02 28.88
N ASP A 202 12.36 -0.04 30.02
CA ASP A 202 12.68 -0.91 31.15
C ASP A 202 12.44 -2.38 30.80
N TYR A 203 11.33 -2.70 30.13
CA TYR A 203 11.05 -4.03 29.59
C TYR A 203 12.17 -4.51 28.66
N TYR A 204 12.51 -3.72 27.64
CA TYR A 204 13.53 -4.06 26.66
C TYR A 204 14.89 -4.32 27.34
N ASN A 205 15.29 -3.43 28.24
CA ASN A 205 16.55 -3.58 28.98
C ASN A 205 16.55 -4.82 29.88
N ASN A 206 15.42 -5.14 30.51
CA ASN A 206 15.29 -6.33 31.34
C ASN A 206 15.37 -7.61 30.50
N GLU A 207 14.75 -7.66 29.33
CA GLU A 207 14.85 -8.80 28.42
C GLU A 207 16.30 -9.02 27.96
N ILE A 208 17.00 -7.96 27.54
CA ILE A 208 18.41 -8.04 27.17
C ILE A 208 19.29 -8.49 28.35
N LYS A 209 19.07 -7.93 29.55
CA LYS A 209 19.81 -8.32 30.76
C LYS A 209 19.64 -9.80 31.11
N ASN A 210 18.48 -10.36 30.80
CA ASN A 210 18.16 -11.77 31.03
C ASN A 210 18.51 -12.67 29.82
N ASN A 211 19.28 -12.18 28.85
CA ASN A 211 19.63 -12.89 27.61
C ASN A 211 18.41 -13.39 26.80
N ARG A 212 17.30 -12.65 26.83
CA ARG A 212 16.10 -12.91 26.03
C ARG A 212 15.96 -11.90 24.91
N THR A 213 15.22 -12.27 23.86
CA THR A 213 14.92 -11.39 22.73
C THR A 213 13.65 -10.59 23.04
N PRO A 214 13.70 -9.25 23.08
CA PRO A 214 12.51 -8.44 23.36
C PRO A 214 11.55 -8.47 22.17
N ASP A 215 10.25 -8.48 22.47
CA ASP A 215 9.18 -8.34 21.47
C ASP A 215 8.86 -6.87 21.17
N PRO A 216 8.48 -6.52 19.92
CA PRO A 216 7.97 -5.20 19.60
C PRO A 216 6.64 -4.91 20.32
N ILE A 217 6.33 -3.61 20.49
CA ILE A 217 5.07 -3.14 21.12
C ILE A 217 3.81 -3.57 20.35
#